data_AF-A0A1Q4ZN21-F1
#
_entry.id   AF-A0A1Q4ZN21-F1
#
_cell.length_a   1.000
_cell.length_b   1.000
_cell.length_c   1.000
_cell.angle_alpha   90.00
_cell.angle_beta   90.00
_cell.angle_gamma   90.00
#
_symmetry.space_group_name_H-M   'P 1'
#
loop_
_entity.id
_entity.type
_entity.pdbx_description
1 polymer ?
#
loop_
_entity_poly.entity_id
_entity_poly.type
_entity_poly.pdbx_seq_one_letter_code
_entity_poly.pdbx_strand_id
1 'polypeptide(L)'
;MQKKLKALAVATSSAALAFGGFTGVATAAPQGDVSVQVTCYGGAKSYSKAAGRHTTAVFKTSTRCADIDIKTNTTRSVKVCFKLSSGSFDCQSSYKSATANAWKVIATDIQDNQEFVFYFESTAATGSYAA
;
A
#
# COMPACT_ATOMS: atom_id res chain seq x y z
N MET A 1 21.77 -40.68 29.93
CA MET A 1 22.88 -40.02 30.66
C MET A 1 22.42 -38.65 31.13
N GLN A 2 22.74 -38.33 32.38
CA GLN A 2 22.31 -37.11 33.07
C GLN A 2 23.11 -35.87 32.64
N LYS A 3 22.42 -34.72 32.75
CA LYS A 3 22.91 -33.41 33.22
C LYS A 3 24.12 -32.80 32.52
N LYS A 4 23.99 -31.53 32.14
CA LYS A 4 24.52 -30.42 32.95
C LYS A 4 24.03 -29.07 32.42
N LEU A 5 23.49 -28.28 33.36
CA LEU A 5 23.41 -26.82 33.27
C LEU A 5 24.81 -26.24 33.02
N LYS A 6 24.89 -25.06 32.41
CA LYS A 6 25.50 -23.86 33.02
C LYS A 6 25.42 -22.67 32.05
N ALA A 7 24.75 -21.62 32.52
CA ALA A 7 24.90 -20.26 32.04
C ALA A 7 26.28 -19.71 32.45
N LEU A 8 26.89 -18.89 31.58
CA LEU A 8 27.95 -17.90 31.84
C LEU A 8 27.95 -17.03 30.56
N ALA A 9 27.38 -15.83 30.48
CA ALA A 9 27.69 -14.57 31.16
C ALA A 9 29.13 -14.08 30.94
N VAL A 10 29.23 -12.79 30.53
CA VAL A 10 30.41 -11.89 30.63
C VAL A 10 31.41 -12.14 29.47
N ALA A 11 31.96 -11.17 28.71
CA ALA A 11 32.27 -9.78 28.99
C ALA A 11 32.74 -9.03 27.71
N THR A 12 32.56 -7.71 27.74
CA THR A 12 33.50 -6.64 27.34
C THR A 12 34.07 -6.56 25.91
N SER A 13 33.69 -5.44 25.29
CA SER A 13 34.34 -4.64 24.25
C SER A 13 35.87 -4.75 24.16
N SER A 14 36.41 -4.84 22.94
CA SER A 14 37.50 -3.99 22.42
C SER A 14 37.75 -4.25 20.93
N ALA A 15 38.08 -3.18 20.23
CA ALA A 15 38.15 -3.02 18.78
C ALA A 15 39.30 -3.77 18.08
N ALA A 16 39.11 -4.16 16.82
CA ALA A 16 40.13 -4.07 15.76
C ALA A 16 39.51 -4.31 14.37
N LEU A 17 39.98 -3.51 13.42
CA LEU A 17 39.57 -3.36 12.03
C LEU A 17 39.97 -4.56 11.16
N ALA A 18 39.21 -4.85 10.08
CA ALA A 18 39.71 -4.96 8.70
C ALA A 18 38.87 -5.90 7.81
N PHE A 19 38.27 -5.29 6.78
CA PHE A 19 38.03 -5.77 5.41
C PHE A 19 37.23 -7.06 5.16
N GLY A 20 36.07 -6.86 4.51
CA GLY A 20 35.63 -7.77 3.45
C GLY A 20 34.13 -8.03 3.41
N GLY A 21 33.45 -7.40 2.45
CA GLY A 21 32.25 -7.98 1.86
C GLY A 21 30.93 -7.28 2.18
N PHE A 22 30.32 -6.74 1.13
CA PHE A 22 28.89 -6.44 1.00
C PHE A 22 28.31 -5.38 1.96
N THR A 23 28.69 -4.11 1.78
CA THR A 23 27.75 -3.02 2.07
C THR A 23 26.75 -2.93 0.92
N GLY A 24 25.76 -3.82 0.94
CA GLY A 24 24.52 -3.57 0.24
C GLY A 24 23.96 -2.26 0.78
N VAL A 25 23.94 -1.23 -0.05
CA VAL A 25 23.15 -0.01 0.20
C VAL A 25 21.70 -0.47 0.32
N ALA A 26 21.24 -0.69 1.54
CA ALA A 26 19.83 -0.68 1.86
C ALA A 26 19.38 0.76 1.63
N THR A 27 18.97 1.07 0.40
CA THR A 27 18.19 2.26 0.10
C THR A 27 16.92 2.15 0.94
N ALA A 28 16.90 2.84 2.07
CA ALA A 28 15.67 3.09 2.81
C ALA A 28 14.69 3.68 1.81
N ALA A 29 13.58 2.98 1.57
CA ALA A 29 12.47 3.53 0.80
C ALA A 29 12.13 4.90 1.39
N PRO A 30 11.80 5.91 0.56
CA PRO A 30 11.48 7.24 1.05
C PRO A 30 10.42 7.10 2.16
N GLN A 31 10.78 7.53 3.36
CA GLN A 31 9.87 7.64 4.48
C GLN A 31 8.89 8.74 4.11
N GLY A 32 7.80 8.36 3.42
CA GLY A 32 6.65 9.22 3.24
C GLY A 32 6.28 9.76 4.61
N ASP A 33 6.14 11.09 4.69
CA ASP A 33 5.91 11.81 5.94
C ASP A 33 4.78 11.14 6.71
N VAL A 34 5.09 10.54 7.86
CA VAL A 34 4.15 9.74 8.65
C VAL A 34 2.89 10.55 8.97
N SER A 35 3.03 11.89 9.08
CA SER A 35 1.91 12.79 9.30
C SER A 35 0.93 12.83 8.12
N VAL A 36 1.42 12.76 6.88
CA VAL A 36 0.59 12.74 5.65
C VAL A 36 -0.15 11.40 5.53
N GLN A 37 0.48 10.27 5.87
CA GLN A 37 -0.24 8.99 5.89
C GLN A 37 -1.31 8.93 6.99
N VAL A 38 -1.04 9.50 8.17
CA VAL A 38 -2.02 9.57 9.26
C VAL A 38 -3.23 10.43 8.88
N THR A 39 -3.01 11.59 8.26
CA THR A 39 -4.12 12.45 7.79
C THR A 39 -4.86 11.87 6.60
N CYS A 40 -4.15 11.19 5.70
CA CYS A 40 -4.73 10.49 4.55
C CYS A 40 -5.64 9.34 5.00
N TYR A 41 -5.13 8.38 5.77
CA TYR A 41 -5.93 7.22 6.21
C TYR A 41 -6.98 7.57 7.28
N GLY A 42 -6.78 8.65 8.06
CA GLY A 42 -7.80 9.20 8.94
C GLY A 42 -9.05 9.71 8.21
N GLY A 43 -8.96 9.92 6.88
CA GLY A 43 -10.06 10.28 6.00
C GLY A 43 -10.63 9.14 5.17
N ALA A 44 -10.24 7.90 5.46
CA ALA A 44 -10.62 6.75 4.67
C ALA A 44 -12.14 6.62 4.54
N LYS A 45 -12.59 6.34 3.32
CA LYS A 45 -14.00 6.13 2.98
C LYS A 45 -14.22 4.65 2.73
N SER A 46 -15.37 4.13 3.14
CA SER A 46 -15.75 2.76 2.81
C SER A 46 -16.21 2.66 1.37
N TYR A 47 -15.96 1.52 0.73
CA TYR A 47 -16.54 1.19 -0.56
C TYR A 47 -17.13 -0.21 -0.56
N SER A 48 -18.15 -0.39 -1.39
CA SER A 48 -18.65 -1.70 -1.76
C SER A 48 -18.85 -1.74 -3.27
N LYS A 49 -18.85 -2.96 -3.82
CA LYS A 49 -19.11 -3.21 -5.22
C LYS A 49 -20.15 -4.31 -5.33
N ALA A 50 -21.16 -4.09 -6.18
CA ALA A 50 -22.18 -5.07 -6.45
C ALA A 50 -21.57 -6.35 -7.06
N ALA A 51 -22.13 -7.50 -6.70
CA ALA A 51 -21.73 -8.77 -7.28
C ALA A 51 -21.88 -8.74 -8.82
N GLY A 52 -20.95 -9.39 -9.53
CA GLY A 52 -20.94 -9.43 -11.00
C GLY A 52 -20.35 -8.18 -11.69
N ARG A 53 -20.00 -7.11 -10.95
CA ARG A 53 -19.31 -5.93 -11.51
C ARG A 53 -17.82 -6.03 -11.27
N HIS A 54 -16.99 -5.49 -12.17
CA HIS A 54 -15.55 -5.35 -11.96
C HIS A 54 -15.16 -3.99 -11.37
N THR A 55 -15.96 -2.96 -11.60
CA THR A 55 -15.68 -1.59 -11.18
C THR A 55 -16.50 -1.16 -9.97
N THR A 56 -15.97 -0.21 -9.20
CA THR A 56 -16.73 0.52 -8.18
C THR A 56 -17.58 1.63 -8.80
N ALA A 57 -18.33 2.35 -7.96
CA ALA A 57 -18.80 3.69 -8.30
C ALA A 57 -17.61 4.63 -8.58
N VAL A 58 -17.91 5.76 -9.22
CA VAL A 58 -16.93 6.82 -9.48
C VAL A 58 -16.59 7.51 -8.16
N PHE A 59 -15.30 7.61 -7.89
CA PHE A 59 -14.70 8.34 -6.78
C PHE A 59 -13.93 9.54 -7.29
N LYS A 60 -13.53 10.42 -6.37
CA LYS A 60 -12.78 11.63 -6.69
C LYS A 60 -11.68 11.83 -5.64
N THR A 61 -10.47 12.12 -6.12
CA THR A 61 -9.32 12.46 -5.26
C THR A 61 -9.55 13.79 -4.55
N SER A 62 -8.79 14.02 -3.48
CA SER A 62 -8.84 15.21 -2.66
C SER A 62 -7.45 15.63 -2.20
N THR A 63 -7.32 16.84 -1.68
CA THR A 63 -6.08 17.40 -1.12
C THR A 63 -5.55 16.64 0.11
N ARG A 64 -6.18 15.54 0.49
CA ARG A 64 -5.88 14.78 1.71
C ARG A 64 -4.81 13.71 1.47
N CYS A 65 -4.76 13.17 0.27
CA CYS A 65 -3.83 12.12 -0.12
C CYS A 65 -3.23 12.49 -1.46
N ALA A 66 -1.90 12.51 -1.57
CA ALA A 66 -1.25 12.63 -2.88
C ALA A 66 -1.46 11.36 -3.72
N ASP A 67 -1.81 10.25 -3.08
CA ASP A 67 -1.89 8.92 -3.67
C ASP A 67 -3.32 8.35 -3.58
N ILE A 68 -3.58 7.31 -4.37
CA ILE A 68 -4.79 6.50 -4.27
C ILE A 68 -4.43 5.18 -3.56
N ASP A 69 -4.88 5.07 -2.33
CA ASP A 69 -4.69 3.92 -1.46
C ASP A 69 -5.96 3.10 -1.30
N ILE A 70 -5.80 1.78 -1.20
CA ILE A 70 -6.91 0.87 -0.93
C ILE A 70 -6.55 -0.12 0.16
N LYS A 71 -7.54 -0.46 0.99
CA LYS A 71 -7.52 -1.53 1.96
C LYS A 71 -8.70 -2.46 1.69
N THR A 72 -8.42 -3.64 1.15
CA THR A 72 -9.45 -4.61 0.78
C THR A 72 -9.70 -5.59 1.94
N ASN A 73 -10.94 -6.03 2.16
CA ASN A 73 -11.24 -6.99 3.24
C ASN A 73 -10.68 -8.40 2.96
N THR A 74 -10.37 -8.68 1.70
CA THR A 74 -9.81 -9.94 1.20
C THR A 74 -8.73 -9.61 0.17
N THR A 75 -7.75 -10.49 -0.05
CA THR A 75 -6.68 -10.23 -1.03
C THR A 75 -7.26 -10.13 -2.45
N ARG A 76 -6.93 -9.07 -3.17
CA ARG A 76 -7.48 -8.77 -4.51
C ARG A 76 -6.45 -8.14 -5.44
N SER A 77 -6.53 -8.50 -6.72
CA SER A 77 -5.86 -7.76 -7.79
C SER A 77 -6.72 -6.55 -8.19
N VAL A 78 -6.14 -5.36 -8.05
CA VAL A 78 -6.80 -4.07 -8.30
C VAL A 78 -5.93 -3.18 -9.16
N LYS A 79 -6.58 -2.42 -10.03
CA LYS A 79 -5.98 -1.28 -10.72
C LYS A 79 -6.91 -0.07 -10.66
N VAL A 80 -6.39 1.10 -10.94
CA VAL A 80 -7.19 2.33 -11.06
C VAL A 80 -7.46 2.63 -12.53
N CYS A 81 -8.67 3.09 -12.82
CA CYS A 81 -8.99 3.72 -14.09
C CYS A 81 -9.43 5.17 -13.85
N PHE A 82 -8.79 6.10 -14.55
CA PHE A 82 -9.04 7.52 -14.46
C PHE A 82 -10.05 7.94 -15.51
N LYS A 83 -11.00 8.80 -15.12
CA LYS A 83 -11.93 9.38 -16.07
C LYS A 83 -11.21 10.44 -16.91
N LEU A 84 -11.31 10.31 -18.22
CA LEU A 84 -10.83 11.28 -19.19
C LEU A 84 -11.86 12.39 -19.41
N SER A 85 -11.43 13.50 -20.00
CA SER A 85 -12.32 14.61 -20.38
C SER A 85 -13.43 14.21 -21.37
N SER A 86 -13.19 13.17 -22.19
CA SER A 86 -14.17 12.56 -23.08
C SER A 86 -15.32 11.83 -22.33
N GLY A 87 -15.17 11.60 -21.03
CA GLY A 87 -16.08 10.80 -20.21
C GLY A 87 -15.78 9.30 -20.19
N SER A 88 -14.84 8.82 -21.01
CA SER A 88 -14.35 7.44 -20.95
C SER A 88 -13.36 7.24 -19.80
N PHE A 89 -13.06 5.98 -19.47
CA PHE A 89 -12.05 5.64 -18.47
C PHE A 89 -10.80 5.07 -19.13
N ASP A 90 -9.63 5.58 -18.74
CA ASP A 90 -8.33 5.00 -19.06
C ASP A 90 -7.76 4.27 -17.85
N CYS A 91 -7.36 3.02 -18.04
CA CYS A 91 -6.94 2.14 -16.95
C CYS A 91 -5.44 1.96 -16.94
N GLN A 92 -4.85 1.88 -15.75
CA GLN A 92 -3.50 1.38 -15.59
C GLN A 92 -3.32 0.03 -16.32
N SER A 93 -2.13 -0.18 -16.88
CA SER A 93 -1.84 -1.36 -17.69
C SER A 93 -1.75 -2.65 -16.88
N SER A 94 -1.34 -2.57 -15.61
CA SER A 94 -1.15 -3.72 -14.72
C SER A 94 -2.01 -3.64 -13.46
N TYR A 95 -2.32 -4.81 -12.92
CA TYR A 95 -2.93 -4.95 -11.61
C TYR A 95 -1.86 -4.94 -10.52
N LYS A 96 -2.22 -4.42 -9.35
CA LYS A 96 -1.47 -4.54 -8.10
C LYS A 96 -2.23 -5.47 -7.16
N SER A 97 -1.51 -6.37 -6.51
CA SER A 97 -2.08 -7.20 -5.44
C SER A 97 -2.20 -6.36 -4.16
N ALA A 98 -3.44 -6.20 -3.69
CA ALA A 98 -3.78 -5.63 -2.40
C ALA A 98 -4.04 -6.76 -1.41
N THR A 99 -3.18 -6.90 -0.41
CA THR A 99 -3.30 -7.92 0.64
C THR A 99 -4.49 -7.60 1.54
N ALA A 100 -5.24 -8.64 1.95
CA ALA A 100 -6.34 -8.51 2.87
C ALA A 100 -5.97 -7.68 4.12
N ASN A 101 -6.79 -6.70 4.45
CA ASN A 101 -6.69 -5.87 5.64
C ASN A 101 -5.37 -5.07 5.77
N ALA A 102 -4.67 -4.83 4.66
CA ALA A 102 -3.50 -3.96 4.59
C ALA A 102 -3.71 -2.84 3.58
N TRP A 103 -3.18 -1.66 3.88
CA TRP A 103 -3.16 -0.54 2.94
C TRP A 103 -2.18 -0.83 1.79
N LYS A 104 -2.60 -0.49 0.57
CA LYS A 104 -1.81 -0.61 -0.65
C LYS A 104 -1.97 0.64 -1.50
N VAL A 105 -0.85 1.27 -1.83
CA VAL A 105 -0.78 2.35 -2.83
C VAL A 105 -1.00 1.76 -4.23
N ILE A 106 -2.08 2.19 -4.91
CA ILE A 106 -2.43 1.72 -6.25
C ILE A 106 -1.99 2.72 -7.33
N ALA A 107 -2.08 4.02 -7.05
CA ALA A 107 -1.56 5.08 -7.92
C ALA A 107 -0.92 6.17 -7.05
N THR A 108 0.13 6.82 -7.54
CA THR A 108 0.88 7.86 -6.80
C THR A 108 0.80 9.20 -7.51
N ASP A 109 1.03 10.28 -6.75
CA ASP A 109 1.19 11.65 -7.27
C ASP A 109 0.02 12.10 -8.17
N ILE A 110 -1.21 11.81 -7.72
CA ILE A 110 -2.44 12.11 -8.45
C ILE A 110 -2.92 13.51 -8.12
N GLN A 111 -3.32 14.25 -9.16
CA GLN A 111 -3.89 15.58 -8.99
C GLN A 111 -5.22 15.53 -8.22
N ASP A 112 -5.50 16.60 -7.48
CA ASP A 112 -6.77 16.80 -6.82
C ASP A 112 -7.93 16.82 -7.81
N ASN A 113 -9.11 16.41 -7.36
CA ASN A 113 -10.34 16.36 -8.14
C ASN A 113 -10.31 15.44 -9.37
N GLN A 114 -9.31 14.59 -9.50
CA GLN A 114 -9.29 13.54 -10.51
C GLN A 114 -10.35 12.48 -10.18
N GLU A 115 -11.27 12.26 -11.12
CA GLU A 115 -12.28 11.21 -11.01
C GLU A 115 -11.69 9.85 -11.41
N PHE A 116 -12.02 8.80 -10.67
CA PHE A 116 -11.48 7.46 -10.89
C PHE A 116 -12.43 6.36 -10.43
N VAL A 117 -12.16 5.13 -10.87
CA VAL A 117 -12.77 3.90 -10.34
C VAL A 117 -11.68 2.91 -9.99
N PHE A 118 -11.94 2.05 -9.00
CA PHE A 118 -11.16 0.82 -8.86
C PHE A 118 -11.72 -0.24 -9.79
N TYR A 119 -10.85 -0.88 -10.57
CA TYR A 119 -11.15 -2.06 -11.37
C TYR A 119 -10.52 -3.27 -10.71
N PHE A 120 -11.36 -4.25 -10.36
CA PHE A 120 -10.96 -5.50 -9.73
C PHE A 120 -10.93 -6.63 -10.76
N GLU A 121 -9.93 -7.50 -10.70
CA GLU A 121 -9.89 -8.71 -11.52
C GLU A 121 -11.04 -9.67 -11.16
N SER A 122 -11.49 -9.66 -9.90
CA SER A 122 -12.63 -10.44 -9.42
C SER A 122 -13.90 -9.61 -9.25
N THR A 123 -15.07 -10.25 -9.29
CA THR A 123 -16.37 -9.57 -9.18
C THR A 123 -16.82 -9.25 -7.75
N ALA A 124 -16.17 -9.79 -6.71
CA ALA A 124 -16.53 -9.54 -5.31
C ALA A 124 -15.46 -8.71 -4.56
N ALA A 125 -15.81 -7.52 -4.06
CA ALA A 125 -14.92 -6.72 -3.24
C ALA A 125 -15.65 -5.72 -2.32
N THR A 126 -15.15 -5.59 -1.09
CA THR A 126 -15.50 -4.55 -0.10
C THR A 126 -14.23 -4.12 0.62
N GLY A 127 -14.23 -2.91 1.18
CA GLY A 127 -13.10 -2.39 1.92
C GLY A 127 -13.17 -0.89 2.15
N SER A 128 -12.00 -0.28 2.29
CA SER A 128 -11.82 1.17 2.46
C SER A 128 -10.81 1.71 1.46
N TYR A 129 -10.89 3.00 1.17
CA TYR A 129 -9.93 3.70 0.31
C TYR A 129 -9.64 5.09 0.85
N ALA A 130 -8.49 5.64 0.49
CA ALA A 130 -8.11 7.02 0.75
C ALA A 130 -7.50 7.61 -0.53
N ALA A 131 -7.91 8.83 -0.87
CA ALA A 131 -7.62 9.47 -2.15
C ALA A 131 -7.92 10.97 -2.10
#